data_AF-A0A2T9ZUV4-F1
#
_entry.id   AF-A0A2T9ZUV4-F1
#
_cell.length_a   1.000
_cell.length_b   1.000
_cell.length_c   1.000
_cell.angle_alpha   90.00
_cell.angle_beta   90.00
_cell.angle_gamma   90.00
#
_symmetry.space_group_name_H-M   'P 1'
#
loop_
_entity.id
_entity.type
_entity.pdbx_description
1 polymer ?
#
loop_
_entity_poly.entity_id
_entity_poly.type
_entity_poly.pdbx_seq_one_letter_code
_entity_poly.pdbx_strand_id
1 'polypeptide(L)'
;ISRFRRLLKTQPESNFWLIRNTKIAPDYSEVELDVSGLSNRAISTLIKYQAKGNLINIETLAKRDGFNMHVTDVPVEFDEPLEDMFDKNYMRALFKVGYERGKRKAWRTGL
;
A
#
# COMPACT_ATOMS: atom_id res chain seq x y z
N ILE A 1 4.50 -12.32 23.55
CA ILE A 1 5.46 -12.99 22.61
C ILE A 1 6.37 -14.01 23.34
N SER A 2 6.93 -13.69 24.52
CA SER A 2 7.86 -14.58 25.27
C SER A 2 7.30 -15.98 25.61
N ARG A 3 6.03 -16.08 26.04
CA ARG A 3 5.40 -17.38 26.40
C ARG A 3 5.20 -18.31 25.21
N PHE A 4 4.98 -17.75 24.01
CA PHE A 4 4.72 -18.49 22.78
C PHE A 4 6.01 -19.07 22.19
N ARG A 5 7.13 -18.34 22.25
CA ARG A 5 8.46 -18.80 21.81
C ARG A 5 8.96 -20.03 22.59
N ARG A 6 8.65 -20.11 23.88
CA ARG A 6 9.07 -21.24 24.74
C ARG A 6 8.36 -22.55 24.38
N LEU A 7 7.16 -22.50 23.80
CA LEU A 7 6.38 -23.68 23.42
C LEU A 7 6.84 -24.29 22.08
N LEU A 8 7.33 -23.46 21.15
CA LEU A 8 7.63 -23.90 19.78
C LEU A 8 9.03 -24.52 19.60
N LYS A 9 9.89 -24.53 20.64
CA LYS A 9 11.30 -24.99 20.62
C LYS A 9 12.16 -24.43 19.46
N THR A 10 11.63 -23.44 18.74
CA THR A 10 12.18 -22.79 17.56
C THR A 10 11.90 -21.30 17.68
N GLN A 11 12.74 -20.47 17.07
CA GLN A 11 12.46 -19.05 16.89
C GLN A 11 11.92 -18.87 15.47
N PRO A 12 10.60 -19.00 15.22
CA PRO A 12 10.06 -18.75 13.90
C PRO A 12 10.35 -17.31 13.50
N GLU A 13 10.86 -17.11 12.29
CA GLU A 13 11.04 -15.77 11.75
C GLU A 13 9.69 -15.05 11.70
N SER A 14 9.63 -13.89 12.36
CA SER A 14 8.42 -13.08 12.44
C SER A 14 8.33 -12.22 11.19
N ASN A 15 7.73 -12.74 10.12
CA ASN A 15 7.60 -12.00 8.86
C ASN A 15 6.31 -11.17 8.84
N PHE A 16 6.39 -9.92 8.37
CA PHE A 16 5.24 -9.02 8.20
C PHE A 16 5.12 -8.61 6.72
N TRP A 17 4.01 -8.97 6.08
CA TRP A 17 3.77 -8.71 4.66
C TRP A 17 2.69 -7.65 4.48
N LEU A 18 3.03 -6.55 3.81
CA LEU A 18 2.15 -5.43 3.57
C LEU A 18 1.96 -5.19 2.08
N ILE A 19 0.70 -5.18 1.64
CA ILE A 19 0.31 -4.75 0.30
C ILE A 19 -0.42 -3.42 0.42
N ARG A 20 0.12 -2.36 -0.18
CA ARG A 20 -0.52 -1.05 -0.24
C ARG A 20 -1.19 -0.86 -1.60
N ASN A 21 -2.52 -0.94 -1.63
CA ASN A 21 -3.32 -0.77 -2.84
C ASN A 21 -3.56 0.71 -3.22
N THR A 22 -2.55 1.58 -3.06
CA THR A 22 -2.61 3.01 -3.44
C THR A 22 -1.26 3.50 -3.94
N LYS A 23 -1.26 4.45 -4.89
CA LYS A 23 -0.04 5.10 -5.40
C LYS A 23 0.58 5.99 -4.29
N ILE A 24 1.91 5.95 -4.18
CA ILE A 24 2.67 6.77 -3.21
C ILE A 24 2.84 8.20 -3.75
N ALA A 25 2.98 8.35 -5.07
CA ALA A 25 3.15 9.64 -5.75
C ALA A 25 1.80 10.32 -6.03
N PRO A 26 1.71 11.66 -5.92
CA PRO A 26 0.49 12.38 -6.27
C PRO A 26 0.25 12.33 -7.78
N ASP A 27 -0.79 11.63 -8.23
CA ASP A 27 -1.38 11.93 -9.53
C ASP A 27 -2.18 13.21 -9.43
N TYR A 28 -1.90 14.11 -10.37
CA TYR A 28 -2.60 15.36 -10.62
C TYR A 28 -3.63 15.06 -11.72
N SER A 29 -4.92 15.10 -11.40
CA SER A 29 -5.98 15.17 -12.39
C SER A 29 -6.73 16.48 -12.19
N GLU A 30 -6.90 17.24 -13.27
CA GLU A 30 -7.84 18.36 -13.31
C GLU A 30 -9.25 17.78 -13.15
N VAL A 31 -9.81 17.88 -11.95
CA VAL A 31 -11.20 17.49 -11.70
C VAL A 31 -12.04 18.75 -11.72
N GLU A 32 -12.97 18.83 -12.68
CA GLU A 32 -13.98 19.89 -12.77
C GLU A 32 -14.71 20.05 -11.43
N LEU A 33 -15.00 21.32 -11.09
CA LEU A 33 -15.62 21.72 -9.82
C LEU A 33 -17.12 21.38 -9.82
N ASP A 34 -17.43 20.12 -9.57
CA ASP A 34 -18.75 19.70 -9.07
C ASP A 34 -18.60 19.07 -7.67
N VAL A 35 -19.70 18.95 -6.91
CA VAL A 35 -19.73 18.46 -5.52
C VAL A 35 -19.05 17.09 -5.36
N SER A 36 -19.10 16.25 -6.40
CA SER A 36 -18.35 14.99 -6.52
C SER A 36 -16.83 15.19 -6.57
N GLY A 37 -16.35 16.20 -7.30
CA GLY A 37 -14.95 16.59 -7.40
C GLY A 37 -14.35 17.08 -6.09
N LEU A 38 -15.13 17.75 -5.24
CA LEU A 38 -14.69 18.19 -3.91
C LEU A 38 -14.52 17.01 -2.95
N SER A 39 -15.45 16.06 -2.96
CA SER A 39 -15.36 14.82 -2.16
C SER A 39 -14.20 13.93 -2.59
N ASN A 40 -13.97 13.79 -3.90
CA ASN A 40 -12.82 13.05 -4.44
C ASN A 40 -11.49 13.69 -4.03
N ARG A 41 -11.40 15.03 -4.01
CA ARG A 41 -10.22 15.75 -3.52
C ARG A 41 -10.00 15.56 -2.03
N ALA A 42 -11.06 15.60 -1.22
CA ALA A 42 -10.98 15.36 0.22
C ALA A 42 -10.54 13.92 0.54
N ILE A 43 -11.11 12.92 -0.15
CA ILE A 43 -10.71 11.51 -0.04
C ILE A 43 -9.26 11.32 -0.50
N SER A 44 -8.87 11.87 -1.65
CA SER A 44 -7.49 11.83 -2.15
C SER A 44 -6.52 12.48 -1.17
N THR A 45 -6.89 13.61 -0.56
CA THR A 45 -6.09 14.31 0.44
C THR A 45 -5.97 13.50 1.72
N LEU A 46 -7.06 12.92 2.23
CA LEU A 46 -7.07 12.07 3.42
C LEU A 46 -6.27 10.77 3.21
N ILE A 47 -6.41 10.12 2.06
CA ILE A 47 -5.64 8.93 1.67
C ILE A 47 -4.15 9.26 1.55
N LYS A 48 -3.79 10.40 0.91
CA LYS A 48 -2.40 10.84 0.74
C LYS A 48 -1.75 11.25 2.08
N TYR A 49 -2.46 11.99 2.94
CA TYR A 49 -1.94 12.43 4.24
C TYR A 49 -1.81 11.30 5.27
N GLN A 50 -2.75 10.36 5.33
CA GLN A 50 -2.67 9.24 6.28
C GLN A 50 -1.65 8.17 5.86
N ALA A 51 -1.39 7.98 4.57
CA ALA A 51 -0.62 6.81 4.12
C ALA A 51 0.89 6.86 4.42
N LYS A 52 1.53 8.03 4.39
CA LYS A 52 2.98 8.14 4.67
C LYS A 52 3.27 8.00 6.17
N GLY A 53 2.49 8.66 7.02
CA GLY A 53 2.62 8.55 8.48
C GLY A 53 2.29 7.15 8.98
N ASN A 54 1.25 6.50 8.44
CA ASN A 54 0.93 5.11 8.81
C ASN A 54 2.02 4.12 8.39
N LEU A 55 2.64 4.28 7.21
CA LEU A 55 3.69 3.37 6.77
C LEU A 55 4.94 3.46 7.66
N ILE A 56 5.33 4.67 8.05
CA ILE A 56 6.45 4.91 9.00
C ILE A 56 6.13 4.31 10.37
N ASN A 57 4.89 4.47 10.86
CA ASN A 57 4.48 3.89 12.15
C ASN A 57 4.48 2.35 12.10
N ILE A 58 3.92 1.74 11.04
CA ILE A 58 3.93 0.29 10.85
C ILE A 58 5.37 -0.23 10.78
N GLU A 59 6.24 0.44 10.02
CA GLU A 59 7.64 0.04 9.91
C GLU A 59 8.38 0.17 11.25
N THR A 60 8.13 1.25 12.00
CA THR A 60 8.75 1.48 13.31
C THR A 60 8.32 0.41 14.31
N LEU A 61 7.03 0.05 14.34
CA LEU A 61 6.50 -1.01 15.21
C LEU A 61 7.04 -2.39 14.79
N ALA A 62 7.10 -2.67 13.48
CA ALA A 62 7.66 -3.90 12.95
C ALA A 62 9.13 -4.06 13.33
N LYS A 63 9.94 -3.01 13.15
CA LYS A 63 11.36 -2.98 13.56
C LYS A 63 11.51 -3.17 15.08
N ARG A 64 10.73 -2.43 15.88
CA ARG A 64 10.74 -2.52 17.35
C ARG A 64 10.45 -3.94 17.85
N ASP A 65 9.51 -4.62 17.22
CA ASP A 65 9.05 -5.94 17.64
C ASP A 65 9.83 -7.10 16.97
N GLY A 66 10.83 -6.79 16.14
CA GLY A 66 11.74 -7.74 15.51
C GLY A 66 11.12 -8.48 14.32
N PHE A 67 10.24 -7.83 13.56
CA PHE A 67 9.65 -8.39 12.36
C PHE A 67 10.48 -8.10 11.09
N ASN A 68 10.64 -9.13 10.25
CA ASN A 68 11.13 -9.01 8.89
C ASN A 68 10.01 -8.47 7.99
N MET A 69 10.07 -7.18 7.66
CA MET A 69 9.02 -6.50 6.92
C MET A 69 9.22 -6.61 5.41
N HIS A 70 8.15 -6.98 4.69
CA HIS A 70 8.09 -7.08 3.24
C HIS A 70 6.93 -6.21 2.73
N VAL A 71 7.22 -5.26 1.85
CA VAL A 71 6.23 -4.31 1.34
C VAL A 71 6.17 -4.35 -0.17
N THR A 72 4.96 -4.32 -0.72
CA THR A 72 4.71 -3.96 -2.12
C THR A 72 3.56 -2.97 -2.20
N ASP A 73 3.57 -2.19 -3.27
CA ASP A 73 2.66 -1.08 -3.49
C ASP A 73 2.42 -0.90 -5.00
N VAL A 74 1.48 -0.02 -5.32
CA VAL A 74 1.24 0.39 -6.70
C VAL A 74 2.46 1.16 -7.21
N PRO A 75 3.11 0.68 -8.30
CA PRO A 75 4.32 1.30 -8.85
C PRO A 75 4.08 2.75 -9.27
N VAL A 76 5.14 3.57 -9.22
CA VAL A 76 5.05 5.00 -9.59
C VAL A 76 4.72 5.16 -11.07
N GLU A 77 5.10 4.18 -11.89
CA GLU A 77 4.87 4.10 -13.33
C GLU A 77 3.42 3.73 -13.69
N PHE A 78 2.57 3.37 -12.72
CA PHE A 78 1.14 3.13 -13.00
C PHE A 78 0.41 4.46 -13.18
N ASP A 79 -0.05 4.72 -14.41
CA ASP A 79 -0.57 6.01 -14.88
C ASP A 79 -1.96 5.91 -15.52
N GLU A 80 -2.64 4.77 -15.38
CA GLU A 80 -4.01 4.60 -15.89
C GLU A 80 -4.95 5.65 -15.25
N PRO A 81 -5.67 6.45 -16.05
CA PRO A 81 -6.56 7.48 -15.53
C PRO A 81 -7.77 6.86 -14.82
N LEU A 82 -8.18 7.47 -13.71
CA LEU A 82 -9.41 7.12 -13.00
C LEU A 82 -10.51 8.10 -13.40
N GLU A 83 -11.28 7.76 -14.44
CA GLU A 83 -12.37 8.59 -14.96
C GLU A 83 -13.55 8.65 -13.99
N ASP A 84 -13.86 7.52 -13.35
CA ASP A 84 -14.97 7.37 -12.40
C ASP A 84 -14.58 6.53 -11.19
N MET A 85 -15.33 6.69 -10.10
CA MET A 85 -15.22 5.82 -8.92
C MET A 85 -15.42 4.36 -9.33
N PHE A 86 -14.40 3.53 -9.08
CA PHE A 86 -14.37 2.12 -9.48
C PHE A 86 -14.45 1.90 -11.01
N ASP A 87 -13.89 2.82 -11.81
CA ASP A 87 -13.78 2.61 -13.25
C ASP A 87 -13.20 1.23 -13.59
N LYS A 88 -13.84 0.56 -14.55
CA LYS A 88 -13.55 -0.82 -14.88
C LYS A 88 -12.19 -0.98 -15.55
N ASN A 89 -11.78 -0.02 -16.36
CA ASN A 89 -10.50 -0.07 -17.06
C ASN A 89 -9.37 0.14 -16.06
N TYR A 90 -9.49 1.16 -15.21
CA TYR A 90 -8.59 1.41 -14.08
C TYR A 90 -8.41 0.19 -13.18
N MET A 91 -9.52 -0.40 -12.71
CA MET A 91 -9.47 -1.54 -11.79
C MET A 91 -8.84 -2.78 -12.44
N ARG A 92 -9.05 -3.01 -13.74
CA ARG A 92 -8.41 -4.10 -14.49
C ARG A 92 -6.92 -3.85 -14.68
N ALA A 93 -6.53 -2.63 -15.01
CA ALA A 93 -5.13 -2.24 -15.16
C ALA A 93 -4.39 -2.40 -13.82
N LEU A 94 -4.97 -1.90 -12.73
CA LEU A 94 -4.45 -2.04 -11.37
C LEU A 94 -4.29 -3.51 -10.97
N PHE A 95 -5.30 -4.35 -11.23
CA PHE A 95 -5.22 -5.78 -10.98
C PHE A 95 -4.09 -6.46 -11.76
N LYS A 96 -3.96 -6.15 -13.05
CA LYS A 96 -2.89 -6.70 -13.92
C LYS A 96 -1.51 -6.36 -13.36
N VAL A 97 -1.31 -5.11 -12.91
CA VAL A 97 -0.06 -4.68 -12.27
C VAL A 97 0.20 -5.49 -11.00
N GLY A 98 -0.77 -5.60 -10.10
CA GLY A 98 -0.65 -6.38 -8.87
C GLY A 98 -0.31 -7.85 -9.13
N TYR A 99 -0.95 -8.46 -10.12
CA TYR A 99 -0.71 -9.84 -10.52
C TYR A 99 0.73 -10.07 -11.02
N GLU A 100 1.24 -9.21 -11.91
CA GLU A 100 2.61 -9.32 -12.41
C GLU A 100 3.66 -9.06 -11.33
N ARG A 101 3.39 -8.13 -10.40
CA ARG A 101 4.25 -7.90 -9.23
C ARG A 101 4.28 -9.12 -8.30
N GLY A 102 3.14 -9.75 -8.06
CA GLY A 102 3.02 -10.97 -7.28
C GLY A 102 3.83 -12.11 -7.89
N LYS A 103 3.72 -12.33 -9.20
CA LYS A 103 4.51 -13.32 -9.94
C LYS A 103 6.02 -13.10 -9.79
N ARG A 104 6.46 -11.84 -9.81
CA ARG A 104 7.86 -11.46 -9.65
C ARG A 104 8.33 -11.41 -8.20
N LYS A 105 7.45 -11.69 -7.22
CA LYS A 105 7.72 -11.53 -5.78
C LYS A 105 8.31 -10.15 -5.48
N ALA A 106 7.71 -9.10 -6.04
CA ALA A 106 8.22 -7.73 -6.01
C ALA A 106 8.07 -7.07 -4.64
N TRP A 107 8.72 -7.66 -3.64
CA TRP A 107 8.75 -7.24 -2.25
C TRP A 107 9.99 -6.42 -1.96
N ARG A 108 9.82 -5.33 -1.22
CA ARG A 108 10.90 -4.52 -0.68
C ARG A 108 11.03 -4.79 0.82
N THR A 109 12.25 -4.89 1.30
CA THR A 109 12.56 -5.02 2.73
C THR A 109 12.98 -3.65 3.27
N GLY A 110 12.09 -2.99 4.02
CA GLY A 110 12.27 -1.61 4.49
C GLY A 110 11.76 -0.54 3.50
N LEU A 111 11.65 0.69 3.99
CA LEU A 111 11.37 1.90 3.19
C LEU A 111 12.59 2.36 2.39
#